data_AF-A0A644U8V0-F1
#
_entry.id   AF-A0A644U8V0-F1
#
_cell.length_a   1.000
_cell.length_b   1.000
_cell.length_c   1.000
_cell.angle_alpha   90.00
_cell.angle_beta   90.00
_cell.angle_gamma   90.00
#
_symmetry.space_group_name_H-M   'P 1'
#
loop_
_entity.id
_entity.type
_entity.pdbx_description
1 polymer ?
#
loop_
_entity_poly.entity_id
_entity_poly.type
_entity_poly.pdbx_seq_one_letter_code
_entity_poly.pdbx_strand_id
1 'polypeptide(L)'
;MKFEDIYKNLNLKSFIIGAALFAFIVVIGVEYKLDALLIFSSAGLLYIGYGSQNKIQAIILGAIGTLPLFIATIFFQRLGPITGENITFLILISFLAIGAFCGFTGFYFSESRKKAIEEKIRKESIGKGKKKKNKKNR
;
A
#
# COMPACT_ATOMS: atom_id res chain seq x y z
N MET A 1 11.16 -16.18 -10.54
CA MET A 1 11.22 -15.22 -9.42
C MET A 1 11.33 -16.03 -8.14
N LYS A 2 12.31 -15.78 -7.27
CA LYS A 2 12.54 -16.60 -6.07
C LYS A 2 11.77 -16.01 -4.89
N PHE A 3 11.31 -16.84 -3.95
CA PHE A 3 10.67 -16.37 -2.71
C PHE A 3 11.54 -15.33 -1.96
N GLU A 4 12.85 -15.41 -2.15
CA GLU A 4 13.86 -14.45 -1.69
C GLU A 4 13.53 -12.99 -2.00
N ASP A 5 12.87 -12.72 -3.13
CA ASP A 5 12.53 -11.36 -3.57
C ASP A 5 11.40 -10.71 -2.74
N ILE A 6 10.69 -11.48 -1.90
CA ILE A 6 9.59 -10.98 -1.05
C ILE A 6 10.13 -10.35 0.23
N TYR A 7 11.13 -10.98 0.85
CA TYR A 7 11.72 -10.53 2.12
C TYR A 7 12.99 -9.71 1.94
N LYS A 8 13.71 -9.86 0.82
CA LYS A 8 14.88 -9.03 0.51
C LYS A 8 14.42 -7.60 0.18
N ASN A 9 15.07 -6.60 0.79
CA ASN A 9 14.74 -5.17 0.63
C ASN A 9 13.32 -4.76 1.07
N LEU A 10 12.75 -5.46 2.06
CA LEU A 10 11.46 -5.11 2.64
C LEU A 10 11.52 -3.74 3.33
N ASN A 11 10.66 -2.83 2.90
CA ASN A 11 10.51 -1.53 3.56
C ASN A 11 9.65 -1.67 4.82
N LEU A 12 10.27 -2.16 5.90
CA LEU A 12 9.66 -2.34 7.21
C LEU A 12 8.99 -1.07 7.74
N LYS A 13 9.56 0.11 7.47
CA LYS A 13 8.98 1.39 7.90
C LYS A 13 7.61 1.61 7.24
N SER A 14 7.53 1.46 5.93
CA SER A 14 6.27 1.60 5.20
C SER A 14 5.24 0.56 5.62
N PHE A 15 5.68 -0.67 5.89
CA PHE A 15 4.81 -1.74 6.37
C PHE A 15 4.22 -1.42 7.76
N ILE A 16 5.05 -1.12 8.75
CA ILE A 16 4.61 -0.86 10.14
C ILE A 16 3.71 0.37 10.20
N ILE A 17 4.13 1.48 9.58
CA ILE A 17 3.36 2.74 9.60
C ILE A 17 2.05 2.56 8.85
N GLY A 18 2.06 1.90 7.69
CA GLY A 18 0.85 1.67 6.90
C GLY A 18 -0.16 0.77 7.60
N ALA A 19 0.31 -0.31 8.21
CA ALA A 19 -0.55 -1.22 8.97
C ALA A 19 -1.13 -0.55 10.24
N ALA A 20 -0.30 0.23 10.95
CA ALA A 20 -0.75 1.00 12.11
C ALA A 20 -1.78 2.06 11.72
N LEU A 21 -1.54 2.81 10.63
CA LEU A 21 -2.50 3.80 10.12
C LEU A 21 -3.82 3.16 9.73
N PHE A 22 -3.77 2.04 9.00
CA PHE A 22 -4.98 1.29 8.61
C PHE A 22 -5.79 0.89 9.85
N ALA A 23 -5.15 0.22 10.81
CA ALA A 23 -5.81 -0.24 12.02
C ALA A 23 -6.35 0.94 12.86
N PHE A 24 -5.52 1.97 13.08
CA PHE A 24 -5.89 3.14 13.87
C PHE A 24 -7.10 3.88 13.30
N ILE A 25 -7.11 4.14 11.99
CA ILE A 25 -8.20 4.84 11.31
C ILE A 25 -9.51 4.04 11.42
N VAL A 26 -9.46 2.72 11.24
CA VAL A 26 -10.68 1.89 11.38
C VAL A 26 -11.18 1.89 12.82
N VAL A 27 -10.27 1.72 13.79
CA VAL A 27 -10.61 1.68 15.22
C VAL A 27 -11.26 2.98 15.68
N ILE A 28 -10.72 4.13 15.28
CA ILE A 28 -11.29 5.45 15.59
C ILE A 28 -12.59 5.69 14.81
N GLY A 29 -12.64 5.33 13.53
CA GLY A 29 -13.82 5.50 12.70
C GLY A 29 -15.04 4.77 13.29
N VAL A 30 -14.82 3.54 13.78
CA VAL A 30 -15.89 2.74 14.40
C VAL A 30 -16.29 3.27 15.78
N GLU A 31 -15.32 3.61 16.63
CA GLU A 31 -15.60 4.07 18.00
C GLU A 31 -16.36 5.40 18.05
N TYR A 32 -16.01 6.32 17.15
CA TYR A 32 -16.63 7.64 17.08
C TYR A 32 -17.74 7.75 16.02
N LYS A 33 -18.13 6.64 15.38
CA LYS A 33 -19.15 6.59 14.31
C LYS A 33 -18.85 7.55 13.15
N LEU A 34 -17.58 7.64 12.76
CA LEU A 34 -17.09 8.48 11.66
C LEU A 34 -16.96 7.63 10.40
N ASP A 35 -18.09 7.29 9.77
CA ASP A 35 -18.11 6.39 8.59
C ASP A 35 -17.28 6.94 7.42
N ALA A 36 -17.28 8.26 7.24
CA ALA A 36 -16.46 8.93 6.22
C ALA A 36 -14.96 8.67 6.42
N LEU A 37 -14.52 8.51 7.67
CA LEU A 37 -13.11 8.28 8.02
C LEU A 37 -12.66 6.86 7.63
N LEU A 38 -13.58 5.89 7.62
CA LEU A 38 -13.29 4.50 7.28
C LEU A 38 -12.80 4.33 5.85
N ILE A 39 -13.29 5.15 4.90
CA ILE A 39 -12.84 5.12 3.50
C ILE A 39 -11.34 5.46 3.42
N PHE A 40 -10.88 6.40 4.25
CA PHE A 40 -9.47 6.81 4.30
C PHE A 40 -8.55 5.79 4.94
N SER A 41 -9.07 4.76 5.61
CA SER A 41 -8.24 3.68 6.18
C SER A 41 -7.39 2.98 5.11
N SER A 42 -7.94 2.86 3.90
CA SER A 42 -7.26 2.30 2.73
C SER A 42 -5.93 3.00 2.40
N ALA A 43 -5.76 4.28 2.79
CA ALA A 43 -4.51 5.01 2.64
C ALA A 43 -3.33 4.32 3.34
N GLY A 44 -3.57 3.69 4.50
CA GLY A 44 -2.55 2.92 5.20
C GLY A 44 -2.03 1.75 4.36
N LEU A 45 -2.95 0.98 3.76
CA LEU A 45 -2.61 -0.16 2.90
C LEU A 45 -1.98 0.27 1.57
N LEU A 46 -2.46 1.38 0.98
CA LEU A 46 -1.86 2.00 -0.20
C LEU A 46 -0.41 2.44 0.08
N TYR A 47 -0.12 2.95 1.28
CA TYR A 47 1.22 3.33 1.70
C TYR A 47 2.18 2.14 1.79
N ILE A 48 1.72 0.99 2.28
CA ILE A 48 2.48 -0.27 2.25
C ILE A 48 2.85 -0.64 0.81
N GLY A 49 1.86 -0.62 -0.09
CA GLY A 49 2.05 -0.91 -1.50
C GLY A 49 3.02 0.05 -2.19
N TYR A 50 2.88 1.35 -1.92
CA TYR A 50 3.72 2.40 -2.49
C TYR A 50 5.20 2.27 -2.10
N GLY A 51 5.47 1.79 -0.88
CA GLY A 51 6.82 1.55 -0.37
C GLY A 51 7.46 0.23 -0.83
N SER A 52 6.73 -0.61 -1.58
CA SER A 52 7.18 -1.94 -2.00
C SER A 52 8.06 -1.89 -3.25
N GLN A 53 9.00 -2.83 -3.35
CA GLN A 53 9.96 -2.89 -4.46
C GLN A 53 9.39 -3.59 -5.70
N ASN A 54 8.53 -4.59 -5.48
CA ASN A 54 7.95 -5.41 -6.54
C ASN A 54 6.44 -5.61 -6.32
N LYS A 55 5.72 -5.90 -7.41
CA LYS A 55 4.27 -6.12 -7.42
C LYS A 55 3.82 -7.23 -6.47
N ILE A 56 4.52 -8.37 -6.45
CA ILE A 56 4.19 -9.51 -5.57
C ILE A 56 4.36 -9.13 -4.09
N GLN A 57 5.47 -8.46 -3.77
CA GLN A 57 5.74 -7.97 -2.42
C GLN A 57 4.63 -7.02 -1.94
N ALA A 58 4.19 -6.11 -2.81
CA ALA A 58 3.11 -5.17 -2.48
C ALA A 58 1.79 -5.88 -2.16
N ILE A 59 1.42 -6.90 -2.95
CA ILE A 59 0.23 -7.72 -2.74
C ILE A 59 0.31 -8.45 -1.39
N ILE A 60 1.42 -9.15 -1.14
CA ILE A 60 1.59 -9.97 0.06
C ILE A 60 1.65 -9.08 1.31
N LEU A 61 2.43 -8.00 1.29
CA LEU A 61 2.54 -7.08 2.42
C LEU A 61 1.24 -6.31 2.66
N GLY A 62 0.51 -5.95 1.60
CA GLY A 62 -0.83 -5.36 1.74
C GLY A 62 -1.80 -6.29 2.46
N ALA A 63 -1.83 -7.58 2.06
CA ALA A 63 -2.67 -8.59 2.70
C ALA A 63 -2.25 -8.87 4.16
N ILE A 64 -0.95 -9.03 4.44
CA ILE A 64 -0.47 -9.25 5.81
C ILE A 64 -0.67 -8.00 6.68
N GLY A 65 -0.62 -6.81 6.07
CA GLY A 65 -0.83 -5.53 6.75
C GLY A 65 -2.23 -5.36 7.34
N THR A 66 -3.22 -6.14 6.91
CA THR A 66 -4.57 -6.12 7.49
C THR A 66 -4.70 -6.97 8.76
N LEU A 67 -3.73 -7.87 9.02
CA LEU A 67 -3.79 -8.81 10.15
C LEU A 67 -3.88 -8.12 11.53
N PRO A 68 -3.17 -7.02 11.83
CA PRO A 68 -3.32 -6.36 13.12
C PRO A 68 -4.76 -5.94 13.41
N LEU A 69 -5.48 -5.41 12.42
CA LEU A 69 -6.89 -5.05 12.56
C LEU A 69 -7.79 -6.28 12.63
N PHE A 70 -7.49 -7.34 11.85
CA PHE A 70 -8.22 -8.60 11.93
C PHE A 70 -8.14 -9.19 13.36
N ILE A 71 -6.93 -9.29 13.91
CA ILE A 71 -6.71 -9.75 15.30
C ILE A 71 -7.47 -8.84 16.27
N ALA A 72 -7.38 -7.52 16.11
CA ALA A 72 -8.13 -6.59 16.95
C ALA A 72 -9.66 -6.84 16.86
N THR A 73 -10.16 -7.17 15.68
CA THR A 73 -11.57 -7.46 15.43
C THR A 73 -12.01 -8.77 16.08
N ILE A 74 -11.23 -9.85 15.95
CA ILE A 74 -11.58 -11.16 16.50
C ILE A 74 -11.50 -11.18 18.02
N PHE A 75 -10.43 -10.65 18.61
CA PHE A 75 -10.19 -10.77 20.05
C PHE A 75 -10.89 -9.70 20.89
N PHE A 76 -11.06 -8.49 20.35
CA PHE A 76 -11.66 -7.37 21.08
C PHE A 76 -13.05 -6.97 20.55
N GLN A 77 -13.61 -7.77 19.63
CA GLN A 77 -14.93 -7.52 19.02
C GLN A 77 -15.08 -6.09 18.47
N ARG A 78 -13.98 -5.52 17.97
CA ARG A 78 -13.90 -4.09 17.69
C ARG A 78 -14.79 -3.61 16.55
N LEU A 79 -15.15 -4.51 15.63
CA LEU A 79 -16.12 -4.26 14.56
C LEU A 79 -17.52 -4.83 14.86
N GLY A 80 -17.76 -5.30 16.10
CA GLY A 80 -19.00 -5.94 16.53
C GLY A 80 -18.84 -7.42 16.85
N PRO A 81 -19.88 -8.05 17.43
CA PRO A 81 -19.87 -9.46 17.78
C PRO A 81 -19.87 -10.34 16.52
N ILE A 82 -19.02 -11.36 16.53
CA ILE A 82 -18.89 -12.32 15.44
C ILE A 82 -19.67 -13.57 15.82
N THR A 83 -20.84 -13.77 15.22
CA THR A 83 -21.75 -14.88 15.54
C THR A 83 -21.94 -15.81 14.34
N GLY A 84 -21.20 -16.91 14.28
CA GLY A 84 -21.42 -17.97 13.28
C GLY A 84 -20.16 -18.81 12.98
N GLU A 85 -20.34 -20.10 12.71
CA GLU A 85 -19.24 -21.08 12.57
C GLU A 85 -18.23 -20.77 11.46
N ASN A 86 -18.62 -20.01 10.43
CA ASN A 86 -17.76 -19.71 9.27
C ASN A 86 -17.48 -18.21 9.05
N ILE A 87 -18.03 -17.32 9.88
CA ILE A 87 -17.95 -15.87 9.65
C ILE A 87 -16.52 -15.36 9.82
N THR A 88 -15.78 -15.87 10.82
CA THR A 88 -14.38 -15.52 11.06
C THR A 88 -13.50 -15.78 9.83
N PHE A 89 -13.71 -16.90 9.14
CA PHE A 89 -12.97 -17.26 7.94
C PHE A 89 -13.29 -16.35 6.75
N LEU A 90 -14.58 -16.01 6.58
CA LEU A 90 -15.01 -15.05 5.55
C LEU A 90 -14.46 -13.65 5.80
N ILE A 91 -14.42 -13.20 7.05
CA ILE A 91 -13.80 -11.92 7.44
C ILE A 91 -12.31 -11.95 7.10
N LEU A 92 -11.60 -13.02 7.44
CA LEU A 92 -10.18 -13.16 7.13
C LEU A 92 -9.91 -13.06 5.62
N ILE A 93 -10.66 -13.81 4.81
CA ILE A 93 -10.52 -13.75 3.33
C ILE A 93 -10.81 -12.35 2.82
N SER A 94 -11.84 -11.69 3.33
CA SER A 94 -12.21 -10.33 2.93
C SER A 94 -11.09 -9.34 3.24
N PHE A 95 -10.50 -9.42 4.44
CA PHE A 95 -9.36 -8.59 4.84
C PHE A 95 -8.15 -8.83 3.93
N LEU A 96 -7.79 -10.08 3.69
CA LEU A 96 -6.68 -10.44 2.81
C LEU A 96 -6.90 -9.96 1.38
N ALA A 97 -8.11 -10.09 0.84
CA ALA A 97 -8.46 -9.64 -0.51
C ALA A 97 -8.38 -8.11 -0.65
N ILE A 98 -8.94 -7.37 0.31
CA ILE A 98 -8.87 -5.90 0.34
C ILE A 98 -7.42 -5.44 0.50
N GLY A 99 -6.67 -6.06 1.41
CA GLY A 99 -5.25 -5.79 1.63
C GLY A 99 -4.41 -6.02 0.37
N ALA A 100 -4.60 -7.15 -0.30
CA ALA A 100 -3.94 -7.48 -1.56
C ALA A 100 -4.25 -6.45 -2.66
N PHE A 101 -5.51 -6.05 -2.79
CA PHE A 101 -5.94 -5.08 -3.79
C PHE A 101 -5.37 -3.67 -3.52
N CYS A 102 -5.45 -3.19 -2.27
CA CYS A 102 -4.88 -1.91 -1.87
C CYS A 102 -3.34 -1.91 -1.99
N GLY A 103 -2.67 -3.00 -1.61
CA GLY A 103 -1.23 -3.15 -1.78
C GLY A 103 -0.82 -3.09 -3.25
N PHE A 104 -1.53 -3.80 -4.13
CA PHE A 104 -1.30 -3.77 -5.57
C PHE A 104 -1.47 -2.36 -6.16
N THR A 105 -2.58 -1.69 -5.83
CA THR A 105 -2.88 -0.36 -6.35
C THR A 105 -1.87 0.69 -5.87
N GLY A 106 -1.43 0.62 -4.60
CA GLY A 106 -0.37 1.48 -4.08
C GLY A 106 0.95 1.32 -4.85
N PHE A 107 1.32 0.09 -5.19
CA PHE A 107 2.50 -0.19 -6.01
C PHE A 107 2.36 0.38 -7.43
N TYR A 108 1.20 0.21 -8.07
CA TYR A 108 0.93 0.73 -9.41
C TYR A 108 1.12 2.26 -9.49
N PHE A 109 0.70 3.00 -8.45
CA PHE A 109 0.96 4.44 -8.37
C PHE A 109 2.45 4.77 -8.22
N SER A 110 3.18 4.01 -7.40
CA SER A 110 4.63 4.21 -7.24
C SER A 110 5.39 3.97 -8.55
N GLU A 111 5.01 2.94 -9.30
CA GLU A 111 5.64 2.57 -10.57
C GLU A 111 5.36 3.62 -11.64
N SER A 112 4.10 4.05 -11.75
CA SER A 112 3.68 5.12 -12.65
C SER A 112 4.43 6.43 -12.38
N ARG A 113 4.63 6.78 -11.11
CA ARG A 113 5.40 7.98 -10.72
C ARG A 113 6.88 7.86 -11.10
N LYS A 114 7.51 6.70 -10.85
CA LYS A 114 8.91 6.44 -11.24
C LYS A 114 9.11 6.61 -12.74
N LYS A 115 8.22 6.01 -13.55
CA LYS A 115 8.22 6.15 -15.01
C LYS A 115 8.08 7.61 -15.47
N ALA A 116 7.17 8.37 -14.85
CA ALA A 116 6.98 9.78 -15.19
C ALA A 116 8.20 10.66 -14.85
N ILE A 117 8.89 10.39 -13.74
CA ILE A 117 10.11 11.10 -13.36
C ILE A 117 11.24 10.77 -14.35
N GLU A 118 11.42 9.49 -14.68
CA GLU A 118 12.43 9.05 -15.63
C GLU A 118 12.21 9.66 -17.03
N GLU A 119 10.95 9.73 -17.48
CA GLU A 119 10.61 10.37 -18.74
C GLU A 119 10.90 11.88 -18.74
N LYS A 120 10.65 12.58 -17.62
CA LYS A 120 11.05 13.99 -17.45
C LYS A 120 12.57 14.18 -17.52
N ILE A 121 13.33 13.36 -16.80
CA ILE A 121 14.80 13.39 -16.81
C ILE A 121 15.33 13.14 -18.23
N ARG A 122 14.76 12.17 -18.94
CA ARG A 122 15.11 11.87 -20.35
C ARG A 122 14.80 13.05 -21.27
N LYS A 123 13.66 13.73 -21.12
CA LYS A 123 13.32 14.91 -21.93
C LYS A 123 14.25 16.10 -21.63
N GLU A 124 14.63 16.33 -20.38
CA GLU A 124 15.54 17.40 -19.98
C GLU A 124 16.99 17.17 -20.45
N SER A 125 17.49 15.92 -20.41
CA SER A 125 18.84 15.59 -20.90
C SER A 125 18.97 15.77 -22.42
N ILE A 126 17.92 15.44 -23.18
CA ILE A 126 17.86 15.67 -24.63
C ILE A 126 17.82 17.19 -24.95
N GLY A 127 17.09 17.99 -24.16
CA GLY A 127 17.00 19.45 -24.33
C GLY A 127 18.33 20.20 -24.07
N LYS A 128 19.12 19.74 -23.10
CA LYS A 128 20.46 20.31 -22.81
C LYS A 128 21.48 20.04 -23.94
N GLY A 129 21.37 18.90 -24.63
CA GLY A 129 22.22 18.59 -25.79
C GLY A 129 22.00 19.52 -26.99
N LYS A 130 20.75 19.91 -27.26
CA LYS A 130 20.42 20.85 -28.35
C LYS A 130 20.94 22.28 -28.09
N LYS A 131 20.87 22.78 -26.85
CA LYS A 131 21.42 24.11 -26.51
C LYS A 131 22.94 24.18 -26.64
N LYS A 132 23.67 23.09 -26.36
CA LYS A 132 25.14 23.04 -26.50
C LYS A 132 25.59 23.01 -27.97
N LYS A 133 24.83 22.34 -28.85
CA LYS A 133 25.11 22.34 -30.30
C LYS A 133 24.93 23.72 -30.94
N ASN A 134 23.92 24.48 -30.53
CA ASN A 134 23.66 25.82 -31.09
C ASN A 134 24.63 26.91 -30.63
N LYS A 135 25.40 26.67 -29.56
CA LYS A 135 26.41 27.63 -29.06
C LYS A 135 27.81 27.38 -29.63
N LYS A 136 28.03 26.26 -30.32
CA LYS A 136 29.32 25.91 -30.94
C LYS A 136 29.41 26.30 -32.42
N ASN A 137 28.27 26.66 -33.03
CA ASN A 137 28.15 27.12 -34.42
C ASN A 137 27.85 28.63 -34.52
N ARG A 138 28.14 29.41 -33.47
CA ARG A 138 28.09 30.88 -33.49
C ARG A 138 29.47 31.42 -33.16
#